data_AF-A0A9X1JZ27-F1
#
_entry.id   AF-A0A9X1JZ27-F1
#
_cell.length_a   1.000
_cell.length_b   1.000
_cell.length_c   1.000
_cell.angle_alpha   90.00
_cell.angle_beta   90.00
_cell.angle_gamma   90.00
#
_symmetry.space_group_name_H-M   'P 1'
#
loop_
_entity.id
_entity.type
_entity.pdbx_description
1 polymer ?
#
loop_
_entity_poly.entity_id
_entity_poly.type
_entity_poly.pdbx_seq_one_letter_code
_entity_poly.pdbx_strand_id
1 'polypeptide(L)'
;MNRNAFLKSVGQTGILIATTPLVSFANPLMNDPQLDKEIVQKFVGAGHGNFDVVKELLEEYPTLLNAAHDWKFGDFETALGAASHVGNKEIATYLIEKGAQVNIFTATLFGKMEILKPIIEAFPSSLNAKGPHGFTLLHHAIKGGDDALEVKEYLINMGAKEVKVPLY
;
A
#
# COMPACT_ATOMS: atom_id res chain seq x y z
N MET A 1 -18.22 -18.62 -13.34
CA MET A 1 -17.65 -19.91 -13.82
C MET A 1 -17.08 -20.68 -12.64
N ASN A 2 -17.48 -21.93 -12.45
CA ASN A 2 -17.07 -22.77 -11.31
C ASN A 2 -15.78 -23.53 -11.65
N ARG A 3 -14.65 -23.20 -11.02
CA ARG A 3 -13.31 -23.80 -11.27
C ARG A 3 -13.33 -25.33 -11.17
N ASN A 4 -14.24 -25.91 -10.37
CA ASN A 4 -14.32 -27.35 -10.15
C ASN A 4 -14.95 -28.12 -11.34
N ALA A 5 -15.68 -27.43 -12.22
CA ALA A 5 -16.27 -28.06 -13.41
C ALA A 5 -15.24 -28.21 -14.55
N PHE A 6 -14.30 -27.27 -14.68
CA PHE A 6 -13.30 -27.25 -15.76
C PHE A 6 -12.29 -28.41 -15.66
N LEU A 7 -11.90 -28.78 -14.44
CA LEU A 7 -10.91 -29.85 -14.23
C LEU A 7 -11.44 -31.26 -14.54
N LYS A 8 -12.77 -31.47 -14.53
CA LYS A 8 -13.38 -32.78 -14.76
C LYS A 8 -13.59 -33.12 -16.24
N SER A 9 -13.55 -32.15 -17.15
CA SER A 9 -13.80 -32.38 -18.58
C SER A 9 -12.56 -32.72 -19.41
N VAL A 10 -11.35 -32.62 -18.83
CA VAL A 10 -10.09 -32.80 -19.58
C VAL A 10 -9.66 -34.29 -19.65
N GLY A 11 -10.35 -35.19 -18.94
CA GLY A 11 -9.91 -36.58 -18.74
C GLY A 11 -10.12 -37.58 -19.89
N GLN A 12 -10.56 -37.19 -21.10
CA GLN A 12 -10.93 -38.18 -22.14
C GLN A 12 -10.46 -37.92 -23.58
N THR A 13 -9.50 -37.03 -23.83
CA THR A 13 -8.88 -36.94 -25.16
C THR A 13 -7.37 -37.07 -25.05
N GLY A 14 -6.86 -38.24 -25.42
CA GLY A 14 -5.43 -38.54 -25.46
C GLY A 14 -4.72 -37.66 -26.48
N ILE A 15 -3.90 -36.74 -25.98
CA ILE A 15 -2.86 -36.06 -26.74
C ILE A 15 -1.53 -36.57 -26.20
N LEU A 16 -0.74 -37.21 -27.07
CA LEU A 16 0.67 -37.54 -26.83
C LEU A 16 1.45 -36.24 -26.67
N ILE A 17 1.63 -35.79 -25.43
CA ILE A 17 2.53 -34.66 -25.11
C ILE A 17 3.94 -35.25 -24.97
N ALA A 18 4.84 -34.81 -25.85
CA ALA A 18 6.26 -35.10 -25.78
C ALA A 18 6.78 -34.84 -24.36
N THR A 19 7.49 -35.81 -23.79
CA THR A 19 8.10 -35.72 -22.46
C THR A 19 9.29 -34.77 -22.51
N THR A 20 9.05 -33.46 -22.58
CA THR A 20 10.03 -32.49 -22.12
C THR A 20 10.20 -32.72 -20.62
N PRO A 21 11.43 -32.94 -20.11
CA PRO A 21 11.61 -33.07 -18.68
C PRO A 21 11.12 -31.79 -18.03
N LEU A 22 10.11 -31.91 -17.19
CA LEU A 22 9.71 -30.86 -16.26
C LEU A 22 10.91 -30.63 -15.35
N VAL A 23 11.76 -29.67 -15.71
CA VAL A 23 12.72 -29.11 -14.77
C VAL A 23 11.87 -28.52 -13.66
N SER A 24 11.79 -29.24 -12.54
CA SER A 24 11.18 -28.76 -11.31
C SER A 24 12.03 -27.60 -10.82
N PHE A 25 11.64 -26.38 -11.20
CA PHE A 25 12.07 -25.19 -10.49
C PHE A 25 11.36 -25.23 -9.13
N ALA A 26 11.86 -26.05 -8.20
CA ALA A 26 11.53 -25.91 -6.79
C ALA A 26 11.99 -24.50 -6.42
N ASN A 27 11.05 -23.57 -6.40
CA ASN A 27 11.31 -22.15 -6.21
C ASN A 27 11.76 -21.99 -4.75
N PRO A 28 13.02 -21.62 -4.45
CA PRO A 28 13.54 -21.64 -3.09
C PRO A 28 12.72 -20.77 -2.13
N LEU A 29 12.04 -19.75 -2.65
CA LEU A 29 11.16 -18.83 -1.92
C LEU A 29 9.84 -19.45 -1.43
N MET A 30 9.44 -20.66 -1.88
CA MET A 30 8.18 -21.27 -1.42
C MET A 30 8.23 -21.75 0.04
N ASN A 31 9.42 -21.87 0.63
CA ASN A 31 9.60 -22.36 1.99
C ASN A 31 9.92 -21.25 3.01
N ASP A 32 10.14 -20.00 2.58
CA ASP A 32 10.39 -18.91 3.51
C ASP A 32 9.07 -18.55 4.23
N PRO A 33 9.07 -18.50 5.58
CA PRO A 33 7.86 -18.16 6.32
C PRO A 33 7.47 -16.71 6.04
N GLN A 34 6.17 -16.43 6.13
CA GLN A 34 5.68 -15.05 6.16
C GLN A 34 6.25 -14.32 7.38
N LEU A 35 6.35 -12.99 7.28
CA LEU A 35 6.68 -12.15 8.44
C LEU A 35 5.68 -12.41 9.58
N ASP A 36 6.20 -12.38 10.80
CA ASP A 36 5.38 -12.50 11.99
C ASP A 36 4.33 -11.35 12.00
N LYS A 37 3.06 -11.71 12.23
CA LYS A 37 1.97 -10.74 12.09
C LYS A 37 1.95 -9.72 13.23
N GLU A 38 2.38 -10.12 14.42
CA GLU A 38 2.42 -9.26 15.60
C GLU A 38 3.51 -8.22 15.45
N ILE A 39 4.68 -8.60 14.92
CA ILE A 39 5.75 -7.63 14.66
C ILE A 39 5.40 -6.66 13.54
N VAL A 40 4.74 -7.14 12.47
CA VAL A 40 4.22 -6.26 11.41
C VAL A 40 3.19 -5.29 11.97
N GLN A 41 2.26 -5.77 12.80
CA GLN A 41 1.26 -4.91 13.45
C GLN A 41 1.93 -3.85 14.34
N LYS A 42 2.90 -4.24 15.16
CA LYS A 42 3.64 -3.32 16.04
C LYS A 42 4.35 -2.25 15.23
N PHE A 43 5.03 -2.63 14.15
CA PHE A 43 5.74 -1.71 13.26
C PHE A 43 4.80 -0.73 12.55
N VAL A 44 3.73 -1.23 11.92
CA VAL A 44 2.73 -0.38 11.25
C VAL A 44 2.04 0.55 12.26
N GLY A 45 1.67 0.04 13.43
CA GLY A 45 1.12 0.83 14.52
C GLY A 45 2.06 1.95 14.97
N ALA A 46 3.35 1.66 15.14
CA ALA A 46 4.37 2.66 15.49
C ALA A 46 4.50 3.77 14.45
N GLY A 47 4.22 3.48 13.17
CA GLY A 47 4.17 4.49 12.09
C GLY A 47 3.25 5.68 12.36
N HIS A 48 2.26 5.54 13.25
CA HIS A 48 1.35 6.64 13.63
C HIS A 48 2.00 7.71 14.51
N GLY A 49 3.20 7.49 15.06
CA GLY A 49 3.86 8.52 15.87
C GLY A 49 4.98 8.09 16.80
N ASN A 50 5.31 6.80 16.86
CA ASN A 50 6.37 6.30 17.73
C ASN A 50 7.65 6.09 16.92
N PHE A 51 8.42 7.17 16.73
CA PHE A 51 9.59 7.16 15.86
C PHE A 51 10.70 6.22 16.37
N ASP A 52 10.94 6.18 17.68
CA ASP A 52 11.96 5.31 18.27
C ASP A 52 11.66 3.83 18.00
N VAL A 53 10.40 3.40 18.16
CA VAL A 53 9.98 2.03 17.84
C VAL A 53 10.07 1.75 16.34
N VAL A 54 9.77 2.71 15.47
CA VAL A 54 9.96 2.56 14.01
C VAL A 54 11.43 2.31 13.69
N LYS A 55 12.36 3.08 14.28
CA LYS A 55 13.80 2.90 14.06
C LYS A 55 14.30 1.56 14.57
N GLU A 56 14.01 1.26 15.84
CA GLU A 56 14.45 0.03 16.51
C GLU A 56 14.00 -1.22 15.73
N LEU A 57 12.71 -1.30 15.39
CA LEU A 57 12.17 -2.46 14.67
C LEU A 57 12.68 -2.55 13.24
N LEU A 58 12.90 -1.42 12.55
CA LEU A 58 13.43 -1.46 11.18
C LEU A 58 14.92 -1.82 11.15
N GLU A 59 15.69 -1.44 12.17
CA GLU A 59 17.09 -1.84 12.33
C GLU A 59 17.21 -3.34 12.64
N GLU A 60 16.36 -3.87 13.52
CA GLU A 60 16.33 -5.29 13.86
C GLU A 60 15.76 -6.15 12.72
N TYR A 61 14.73 -5.66 12.02
CA TYR A 61 14.04 -6.36 10.94
C TYR A 61 13.90 -5.49 9.68
N PRO A 62 14.95 -5.36 8.84
CA PRO A 62 14.93 -4.53 7.63
C PRO A 62 13.82 -4.89 6.63
N THR A 63 13.33 -6.12 6.65
CA THR A 63 12.23 -6.60 5.80
C THR A 63 10.86 -6.01 6.16
N LEU A 64 10.73 -5.31 7.29
CA LEU A 64 9.49 -4.63 7.69
C LEU A 64 9.18 -3.39 6.85
N LEU A 65 10.15 -2.82 6.14
CA LEU A 65 10.04 -1.53 5.46
C LEU A 65 8.75 -1.36 4.63
N ASN A 66 8.38 -2.39 3.88
CA ASN A 66 7.18 -2.41 3.03
C ASN A 66 6.13 -3.42 3.53
N ALA A 67 6.26 -3.92 4.77
CA ALA A 67 5.25 -4.78 5.35
C ALA A 67 3.95 -4.01 5.57
N ALA A 68 2.83 -4.68 5.29
CA ALA A 68 1.50 -4.14 5.49
C ALA A 68 0.73 -4.99 6.49
N HIS A 69 0.02 -4.33 7.41
CA HIS A 69 -0.90 -4.96 8.33
C HIS A 69 -2.32 -4.94 7.76
N ASP A 70 -3.06 -6.02 7.94
CA ASP A 70 -4.49 -6.14 7.61
C ASP A 70 -5.32 -5.78 8.85
N TRP A 71 -5.86 -4.57 8.90
CA TRP A 71 -6.78 -4.12 9.96
C TRP A 71 -8.18 -4.74 9.85
N LYS A 72 -8.38 -5.66 8.90
CA LYS A 72 -9.61 -6.38 8.51
C LYS A 72 -10.43 -5.63 7.46
N PHE A 73 -11.35 -6.37 6.83
CA PHE A 73 -12.30 -5.85 5.83
C PHE A 73 -11.65 -5.10 4.66
N GLY A 74 -10.43 -5.49 4.29
CA GLY A 74 -9.69 -4.89 3.17
C GLY A 74 -8.94 -3.60 3.52
N ASP A 75 -8.84 -3.25 4.80
CA ASP A 75 -8.04 -2.12 5.29
C ASP A 75 -6.59 -2.53 5.50
N PHE A 76 -5.75 -2.32 4.48
CA PHE A 76 -4.33 -2.61 4.54
C PHE A 76 -3.51 -1.34 4.70
N GLU A 77 -2.50 -1.39 5.57
CA GLU A 77 -1.67 -0.24 5.89
C GLU A 77 -0.21 -0.61 6.10
N THR A 78 0.71 0.19 5.55
CA THR A 78 2.15 0.15 5.85
C THR A 78 2.51 1.21 6.90
N ALA A 79 3.69 1.12 7.52
CA ALA A 79 4.14 2.18 8.43
C ALA A 79 4.22 3.57 7.75
N LEU A 80 4.56 3.61 6.45
CA LEU A 80 4.53 4.85 5.66
C LEU A 80 3.09 5.35 5.47
N GLY A 81 2.13 4.45 5.22
CA GLY A 81 0.71 4.77 5.13
C GLY A 81 0.17 5.36 6.45
N ALA A 82 0.53 4.75 7.57
CA ALA A 82 0.22 5.24 8.90
C ALA A 82 0.76 6.67 9.13
N ALA A 83 2.06 6.87 8.94
CA ALA A 83 2.71 8.17 9.07
C ALA A 83 2.07 9.23 8.16
N SER A 84 1.74 8.84 6.92
CA SER A 84 1.17 9.73 5.93
C SER A 84 -0.22 10.23 6.31
N HIS A 85 -1.13 9.36 6.76
CA HIS A 85 -2.50 9.78 7.05
C HIS A 85 -2.62 10.53 8.38
N VAL A 86 -1.68 10.36 9.32
CA VAL A 86 -1.66 11.18 10.54
C VAL A 86 -0.97 12.53 10.34
N GLY A 87 -0.20 12.68 9.25
CA GLY A 87 0.58 13.88 8.94
C GLY A 87 1.98 13.91 9.54
N ASN A 88 2.50 12.77 9.99
CA ASN A 88 3.84 12.68 10.59
C ASN A 88 4.91 12.63 9.51
N LYS A 89 5.30 13.82 9.01
CA LYS A 89 6.31 13.97 7.97
C LYS A 89 7.70 13.52 8.42
N GLU A 90 8.00 13.53 9.72
CA GLU A 90 9.31 13.06 10.23
C GLU A 90 9.47 11.56 10.02
N ILE A 91 8.51 10.75 10.49
CA ILE A 91 8.52 9.29 10.28
C ILE A 91 8.39 8.97 8.78
N ALA A 92 7.52 9.67 8.06
CA ALA A 92 7.35 9.43 6.63
C ALA A 92 8.65 9.71 5.85
N THR A 93 9.35 10.81 6.14
CA THR A 93 10.63 11.14 5.49
C THR A 93 11.69 10.09 5.80
N TYR A 94 11.82 9.68 7.08
CA TYR A 94 12.76 8.63 7.45
C TYR A 94 12.50 7.31 6.68
N LEU A 95 11.25 6.86 6.60
CA LEU A 95 10.90 5.64 5.86
C LEU A 95 11.20 5.78 4.36
N ILE A 96 10.96 6.95 3.77
CA ILE A 96 11.29 7.25 2.37
C ILE A 96 12.80 7.20 2.15
N GLU A 97 13.60 7.78 3.05
CA GLU A 97 15.08 7.72 2.99
C GLU A 97 15.61 6.29 3.11
N LYS A 98 14.87 5.39 3.78
CA LYS A 98 15.16 3.95 3.81
C LYS A 98 14.69 3.20 2.56
N GLY A 99 13.99 3.85 1.63
CA GLY A 99 13.52 3.26 0.38
C GLY A 99 12.11 2.68 0.45
N ALA A 100 11.27 3.13 1.39
CA ALA A 100 9.86 2.72 1.43
C ALA A 100 9.13 3.09 0.13
N GLN A 101 8.20 2.24 -0.29
CA GLN A 101 7.42 2.45 -1.52
C GLN A 101 6.42 3.59 -1.34
N VAL A 102 6.76 4.76 -1.87
CA VAL A 102 5.88 5.93 -1.92
C VAL A 102 4.66 5.64 -2.80
N ASN A 103 3.48 6.03 -2.32
CA ASN A 103 2.24 5.99 -3.10
C ASN A 103 1.63 7.40 -3.25
N ILE A 104 0.50 7.49 -3.96
CA ILE A 104 -0.18 8.76 -4.22
C ILE A 104 -0.60 9.48 -2.92
N PHE A 105 -0.99 8.76 -1.86
CA PHE A 105 -1.37 9.37 -0.58
C PHE A 105 -0.18 10.05 0.11
N THR A 106 0.98 9.40 0.10
CA THR A 106 2.22 9.99 0.61
C THR A 106 2.66 11.19 -0.25
N ALA A 107 2.61 11.08 -1.58
CA ALA A 107 2.89 12.21 -2.48
C ALA A 107 1.96 13.41 -2.18
N THR A 108 0.70 13.13 -1.85
CA THR A 108 -0.31 14.13 -1.50
C THR A 108 0.03 14.84 -0.18
N LEU A 109 0.46 14.10 0.84
CA LEU A 109 0.94 14.68 2.11
C LEU A 109 2.08 15.69 1.90
N PHE A 110 3.02 15.37 1.02
CA PHE A 110 4.18 16.21 0.72
C PHE A 110 3.94 17.25 -0.38
N GLY A 111 2.68 17.43 -0.82
CA GLY A 111 2.34 18.45 -1.82
C GLY A 111 2.95 18.21 -3.21
N LYS A 112 3.27 16.97 -3.57
CA LYS A 112 3.94 16.62 -4.83
C LYS A 112 2.97 16.65 -6.01
N MET A 113 2.57 17.84 -6.43
CA MET A 113 1.66 18.09 -7.55
C MET A 113 2.15 17.43 -8.84
N GLU A 114 3.46 17.45 -9.07
CA GLU A 114 4.15 16.86 -10.22
C GLU A 114 3.99 15.34 -10.32
N ILE A 115 3.62 14.67 -9.22
CA ILE A 115 3.29 13.24 -9.18
C ILE A 115 1.78 13.05 -9.20
N LEU A 116 1.07 13.79 -8.36
CA LEU A 116 -0.37 13.61 -8.14
C LEU A 116 -1.19 13.90 -9.40
N LYS A 117 -0.93 15.03 -10.06
CA LYS A 117 -1.72 15.47 -11.21
C LYS A 117 -1.66 14.50 -12.39
N PRO A 118 -0.48 14.03 -12.84
CA PRO A 118 -0.41 13.02 -13.90
C PRO A 118 -1.14 11.71 -13.56
N ILE A 119 -1.12 11.27 -12.30
CA ILE A 119 -1.85 10.06 -11.89
C ILE A 119 -3.36 10.27 -12.01
N ILE A 120 -3.88 11.42 -11.57
CA ILE A 120 -5.32 11.72 -11.67
C ILE A 120 -5.74 11.91 -13.13
N GLU A 121 -4.90 12.53 -13.96
CA GLU A 121 -5.18 12.68 -15.40
C GLU A 121 -5.19 11.33 -16.12
N ALA A 122 -4.24 10.45 -15.83
CA ALA A 122 -4.19 9.10 -16.40
C ALA A 122 -5.30 8.17 -15.86
N PHE A 123 -5.64 8.32 -14.57
CA PHE A 123 -6.61 7.49 -13.86
C PHE A 123 -7.59 8.36 -13.05
N PRO A 124 -8.63 8.94 -13.69
CA PRO A 124 -9.54 9.87 -13.01
C PRO A 124 -10.23 9.31 -11.77
N SER A 125 -10.47 8.00 -11.71
CA SER A 125 -11.04 7.33 -10.53
C SER A 125 -10.15 7.43 -9.28
N SER A 126 -8.84 7.67 -9.44
CA SER A 126 -7.89 7.86 -8.33
C SER A 126 -8.23 9.08 -7.46
N LEU A 127 -8.98 10.05 -7.98
CA LEU A 127 -9.49 11.18 -7.18
C LEU A 127 -10.27 10.70 -5.94
N ASN A 128 -10.98 9.57 -6.07
CA ASN A 128 -11.78 8.96 -5.01
C ASN A 128 -11.13 7.68 -4.45
N ALA A 129 -9.81 7.53 -4.59
CA ALA A 129 -9.09 6.39 -4.05
C ALA A 129 -9.30 6.28 -2.53
N LYS A 130 -9.50 5.05 -2.06
CA LYS A 130 -9.66 4.73 -0.64
C LYS A 130 -8.28 4.44 -0.05
N GLY A 131 -7.76 5.36 0.76
CA GLY A 131 -6.50 5.16 1.48
C GLY A 131 -6.67 4.35 2.76
N PRO A 132 -5.60 4.20 3.56
CA PRO A 132 -5.65 3.53 4.86
C PRO A 132 -6.76 4.10 5.74
N HIS A 133 -7.52 3.24 6.42
CA HIS A 133 -8.67 3.60 7.24
C HIS A 133 -9.77 4.39 6.50
N GLY A 134 -9.76 4.37 5.16
CA GLY A 134 -10.68 5.13 4.32
C GLY A 134 -10.33 6.61 4.17
N PHE A 135 -9.15 7.06 4.61
CA PHE A 135 -8.71 8.44 4.42
C PHE A 135 -8.41 8.74 2.96
N THR A 136 -9.00 9.82 2.45
CA THR A 136 -8.92 10.19 1.02
C THR A 136 -7.66 11.00 0.71
N LEU A 137 -7.42 11.31 -0.56
CA LEU A 137 -6.37 12.26 -0.96
C LEU A 137 -6.58 13.63 -0.30
N LEU A 138 -7.82 14.12 -0.21
CA LEU A 138 -8.11 15.41 0.40
C LEU A 138 -7.70 15.44 1.88
N HIS A 139 -7.90 14.35 2.62
CA HIS A 139 -7.41 14.25 4.00
C HIS A 139 -5.90 14.35 4.10
N HIS A 140 -5.17 13.63 3.23
CA HIS A 140 -3.72 13.68 3.22
C HIS A 140 -3.19 15.07 2.86
N ALA A 141 -3.84 15.77 1.93
CA ALA A 141 -3.49 17.15 1.60
C ALA A 141 -3.72 18.11 2.78
N ILE A 142 -4.82 17.93 3.53
CA ILE A 142 -5.08 18.71 4.76
C ILE A 142 -4.00 18.44 5.82
N LYS A 143 -3.62 17.17 6.01
CA LYS A 143 -2.53 16.77 6.92
C LYS A 143 -1.16 17.27 6.46
N GLY A 144 -0.99 17.49 5.16
CA GLY A 144 0.22 18.07 4.57
C GLY A 144 0.43 19.54 4.89
N GLY A 145 -0.59 20.26 5.36
CA GLY A 145 -0.49 21.67 5.72
C GLY A 145 -0.09 22.55 4.53
N ASP A 146 0.74 23.55 4.80
CA ASP A 146 1.13 24.57 3.80
C ASP A 146 1.81 23.98 2.57
N ASP A 147 2.68 22.98 2.75
CA ASP A 147 3.37 22.31 1.64
C ASP A 147 2.39 21.67 0.65
N ALA A 148 1.21 21.24 1.12
CA ALA A 148 0.20 20.57 0.31
C ALA A 148 -0.99 21.49 -0.04
N LEU A 149 -0.87 22.81 0.16
CA LEU A 149 -1.95 23.75 -0.09
C LEU A 149 -2.40 23.74 -1.56
N GLU A 150 -1.46 23.78 -2.50
CA GLU A 150 -1.76 23.72 -3.95
C GLU A 150 -2.47 22.40 -4.32
N VAL A 151 -2.00 21.29 -3.78
CA VAL A 151 -2.62 19.97 -3.97
C VAL A 151 -4.03 19.92 -3.40
N LYS A 152 -4.24 20.48 -2.21
CA LYS A 152 -5.57 20.57 -1.58
C LYS A 152 -6.55 21.34 -2.47
N GLU A 153 -6.14 22.51 -2.96
CA GLU A 153 -6.98 23.36 -3.83
C GLU A 153 -7.29 22.68 -5.16
N TYR A 154 -6.30 22.04 -5.77
CA TYR A 154 -6.50 21.25 -6.99
C TYR A 154 -7.51 20.12 -6.78
N LEU A 155 -7.37 19.33 -5.70
CA LEU A 155 -8.28 18.22 -5.41
C LEU A 155 -9.72 18.72 -5.21
N ILE A 156 -9.92 19.84 -4.50
CA ILE A 156 -11.25 20.47 -4.33
C ILE A 156 -11.82 20.92 -5.67
N ASN A 157 -11.01 21.55 -6.53
CA ASN A 157 -11.43 21.99 -7.86
C ASN A 157 -11.78 20.83 -8.79
N MET A 158 -11.12 19.68 -8.62
CA MET A 158 -11.45 18.43 -9.30
C MET A 158 -12.71 17.75 -8.73
N GLY A 159 -13.27 18.26 -7.63
CA GLY A 159 -14.52 17.78 -7.05
C GLY A 159 -14.35 16.82 -5.87
N ALA A 160 -13.16 16.69 -5.28
CA ALA A 160 -13.00 15.97 -4.01
C ALA A 160 -13.73 16.70 -2.88
N LYS A 161 -14.53 15.98 -2.09
CA LYS A 161 -15.39 16.56 -1.03
C LYS A 161 -15.12 15.95 0.34
N GLU A 162 -14.94 14.64 0.38
CA GLU A 162 -14.86 13.88 1.63
C GLU A 162 -13.41 13.67 2.03
N VAL A 163 -13.12 13.82 3.32
CA VAL A 163 -11.81 13.51 3.91
C VAL A 163 -11.70 12.03 4.31
N LYS A 164 -12.84 11.37 4.53
CA LYS A 164 -12.90 9.96 4.90
C LYS A 164 -14.12 9.32 4.27
N VAL A 165 -13.94 8.15 3.67
CA VAL A 165 -14.99 7.34 3.06
C VAL A 165 -15.11 5.99 3.77
N PRO A 166 -16.29 5.36 3.81
CA PRO A 166 -16.43 4.00 4.31
C PRO A 166 -15.61 3.00 3.46
N LEU A 167 -14.86 2.13 4.14
CA LEU A 167 -14.19 0.99 3.50
C LEU A 167 -15.16 -0.16 3.24
N TYR A 168 -16.08 -0.39 4.18
CA TYR A 168 -17.09 -1.45 4.20
C TYR A 168 -18.41 -0.94 4.78
#